data_AF-O26642-F1
#
_entry.id   AF-O26642-F1
#
_cell.length_a   1.000
_cell.length_b   1.000
_cell.length_c   1.000
_cell.angle_alpha   90.00
_cell.angle_beta   90.00
_cell.angle_gamma   90.00
#
_symmetry.space_group_name_H-M   'P 1'
#
loop_
_entity.id
_entity.type
_entity.pdbx_description
1 polymer ?
#
loop_
_entity_poly.entity_id
_entity_poly.type
_entity_poly.pdbx_seq_one_letter_code
_entity_poly.pdbx_strand_id
1 'polypeptide(L)'
;MMETAGQIIGGETAAVLIRQKAGEPIELGDLLVAEGEGYTILQVKDLRYSSQIPQGMRELASGFNLEGYGREVELLEPELRNYIIAEARPILHVRDGQPMIPKRLPRFFREVRRIREGDLDFLERPGNPVFLGNVRSGSKVLDTPVYVDAVDAITHHILIPATTGRGKSNLVKVMLWSLAEMDRVGILVLDPHDEYYGRNEAGLGRHPSDNVVYYSPDAPVGGNTLTINLRSLRPEHFEGIIPFTQAQEQAIARYYNEYGDGWILKIVEGEELPGVQPVTLNVLRRIFDVILGVHLDDGKIKSRGGVFRERGGESTIKDIAASLEDGKNRCGGHLKAHGRG
;
A
#
# COMPACT_ATOMS: atom_id res chain seq x y z
N MET A 1 -32.72 8.81 21.59
CA MET A 1 -32.65 7.39 22.01
C MET A 1 -31.40 6.78 21.38
N MET A 2 -30.67 5.93 22.10
CA MET A 2 -29.61 5.13 21.47
C MET A 2 -30.26 4.10 20.55
N GLU A 3 -29.86 4.09 19.29
CA GLU A 3 -30.38 3.15 18.29
C GLU A 3 -29.67 1.81 18.49
N THR A 4 -30.38 0.88 19.15
CA THR A 4 -29.90 -0.47 19.45
C THR A 4 -29.87 -1.30 18.19
N ALA A 5 -28.69 -1.78 17.80
CA ALA A 5 -28.49 -2.63 16.62
C ALA A 5 -28.76 -4.12 16.94
N GLY A 6 -28.56 -4.53 18.19
CA GLY A 6 -28.75 -5.92 18.59
C GLY A 6 -28.49 -6.14 20.08
N GLN A 7 -28.44 -7.42 20.47
CA GLN A 7 -28.21 -7.82 21.85
C GLN A 7 -27.24 -9.01 21.92
N ILE A 8 -26.31 -8.96 22.88
CA ILE A 8 -25.37 -10.05 23.14
C ILE A 8 -26.12 -11.24 23.73
N ILE A 9 -25.99 -12.41 23.10
CA ILE A 9 -26.64 -13.65 23.52
C ILE A 9 -25.65 -14.74 23.95
N GLY A 10 -24.34 -14.52 23.81
CA GLY A 10 -23.30 -15.44 24.24
C GLY A 10 -22.01 -15.29 23.45
N GLY A 11 -21.25 -16.38 23.39
CA GLY A 11 -19.96 -16.45 22.72
C GLY A 11 -18.79 -16.57 23.68
N GLU A 12 -17.59 -16.28 23.17
CA GLU A 12 -16.31 -16.39 23.85
C GLU A 12 -15.42 -15.18 23.53
N THR A 13 -14.25 -15.07 24.17
CA THR A 13 -13.40 -13.86 24.12
C THR A 13 -13.02 -13.44 22.70
N ALA A 14 -12.87 -14.41 21.78
CA ALA A 14 -12.54 -14.14 20.38
C ALA A 14 -13.77 -13.86 19.50
N ALA A 15 -14.97 -14.32 19.92
CA ALA A 15 -16.18 -14.35 19.11
C ALA A 15 -17.42 -14.16 19.99
N VAL A 16 -17.93 -12.92 20.04
CA VAL A 16 -19.16 -12.56 20.74
C VAL A 16 -20.34 -12.72 19.79
N LEU A 17 -21.38 -13.41 20.24
CA LEU A 17 -22.61 -13.64 19.48
C LEU A 17 -23.64 -12.57 19.80
N ILE A 18 -24.07 -11.86 18.76
CA ILE A 18 -25.01 -10.75 18.84
C ILE A 18 -26.23 -11.13 18.02
N ARG A 19 -27.41 -11.18 18.63
CA ARG A 19 -28.67 -11.27 17.91
C ARG A 19 -29.03 -9.91 17.35
N GLN A 20 -29.17 -9.82 16.03
CA GLN A 20 -29.58 -8.60 15.34
C GLN A 20 -31.02 -8.22 15.73
N LYS A 21 -31.26 -6.93 15.95
CA LYS A 21 -32.62 -6.39 16.14
C LYS A 21 -33.35 -6.34 14.79
N ALA A 22 -34.63 -6.70 14.78
CA ALA A 22 -35.44 -6.60 13.57
C ALA A 22 -35.54 -5.14 13.10
N GLY A 23 -35.45 -4.92 11.78
CA GLY A 23 -35.41 -3.59 11.16
C GLY A 23 -34.04 -2.89 11.20
N GLU A 24 -33.07 -3.42 11.94
CA GLU A 24 -31.73 -2.83 12.10
C GLU A 24 -30.65 -3.77 11.50
N PRO A 25 -30.42 -3.75 10.17
CA PRO A 25 -29.50 -4.67 9.52
C PRO A 25 -28.06 -4.43 9.95
N ILE A 26 -27.39 -5.45 10.51
CA ILE A 26 -25.96 -5.39 10.81
C ILE A 26 -25.17 -5.86 9.59
N GLU A 27 -24.11 -5.15 9.24
CA GLU A 27 -23.25 -5.45 8.10
C GLU A 27 -21.93 -6.11 8.50
N LEU A 28 -21.31 -6.82 7.55
CA LEU A 28 -19.98 -7.37 7.74
C LEU A 28 -18.96 -6.22 7.87
N GLY A 29 -18.11 -6.27 8.89
CA GLY A 29 -17.18 -5.18 9.20
C GLY A 29 -17.79 -4.01 9.99
N ASP A 30 -19.06 -4.07 10.39
CA ASP A 30 -19.62 -3.09 11.31
C ASP A 30 -18.84 -3.03 12.62
N LEU A 31 -18.69 -1.82 13.15
CA LEU A 31 -18.16 -1.55 14.47
C LEU A 31 -19.35 -1.26 15.41
N LEU A 32 -19.50 -2.13 16.41
CA LEU A 32 -20.55 -2.06 17.41
C LEU A 32 -19.94 -1.76 18.78
N VAL A 33 -20.72 -1.11 19.64
CA VAL A 33 -20.29 -0.71 20.98
C VAL A 33 -21.17 -1.39 22.02
N ALA A 34 -20.52 -2.07 22.96
CA ALA A 34 -21.14 -2.66 24.14
C ALA A 34 -20.76 -1.86 25.40
N GLU A 35 -21.76 -1.30 26.08
CA GLU A 35 -21.58 -0.44 27.27
C GLU A 35 -21.31 -1.27 28.55
N GLY A 36 -20.43 -0.77 29.41
CA GLY A 36 -20.02 -1.41 30.66
C GLY A 36 -19.29 -0.48 31.63
N GLU A 37 -18.23 -0.97 32.29
CA GLU A 37 -17.25 -0.12 32.97
C GLU A 37 -16.34 0.50 31.89
N GLY A 38 -16.80 1.59 31.27
CA GLY A 38 -16.30 2.05 29.97
C GLY A 38 -17.11 1.41 28.83
N TYR A 39 -16.50 1.16 27.69
CA TYR A 39 -17.17 0.49 26.57
C TYR A 39 -16.22 -0.40 25.78
N THR A 40 -16.76 -1.39 25.08
CA THR A 40 -15.99 -2.29 24.23
C THR A 40 -16.44 -2.15 22.79
N ILE A 41 -15.47 -1.90 21.90
CA ILE A 41 -15.68 -1.88 20.45
C ILE A 41 -15.53 -3.30 19.93
N LEU A 42 -16.54 -3.74 19.19
CA LEU A 42 -16.69 -5.06 18.61
C LEU A 42 -16.73 -4.91 17.09
N GLN A 43 -15.93 -5.69 16.35
CA GLN A 43 -15.99 -5.71 14.89
C GLN A 43 -16.70 -6.96 14.40
N VAL A 44 -17.77 -6.80 13.63
CA VAL A 44 -18.52 -7.90 13.01
C VAL A 44 -17.65 -8.61 11.98
N LYS A 45 -17.45 -9.91 12.15
CA LYS A 45 -16.63 -10.76 11.28
C LYS A 45 -17.47 -11.69 10.42
N ASP A 46 -18.64 -12.09 10.89
CA ASP A 46 -19.52 -13.02 10.21
C ASP A 46 -20.99 -12.74 10.53
N LEU A 47 -21.88 -13.15 9.63
CA LEU A 47 -23.33 -13.02 9.76
C LEU A 47 -23.97 -14.38 9.40
N ARG A 48 -24.80 -14.91 10.30
CA ARG A 48 -25.42 -16.23 10.12
C ARG A 48 -26.92 -16.15 10.31
N TYR A 49 -27.65 -16.84 9.43
CA TYR A 49 -29.07 -17.11 9.68
C TYR A 49 -29.22 -18.07 10.86
N SER A 50 -30.16 -17.77 11.74
CA SER A 50 -30.56 -18.63 12.83
C SER A 50 -32.07 -18.70 12.91
N SER A 51 -32.58 -19.84 13.36
CA SER A 51 -34.01 -20.05 13.48
C SER A 51 -34.35 -20.95 14.65
N GLN A 52 -35.44 -20.64 15.33
CA GLN A 52 -36.09 -21.53 16.28
C GLN A 52 -36.98 -22.57 15.59
N ILE A 53 -37.23 -22.43 14.29
CA ILE A 53 -38.03 -23.37 13.51
C ILE A 53 -37.13 -24.56 13.12
N PRO A 54 -37.56 -25.81 13.41
CA PRO A 54 -36.84 -27.00 12.97
C PRO A 54 -36.56 -26.97 11.46
N GLN A 55 -35.37 -27.45 11.05
CA GLN A 55 -34.91 -27.33 9.67
C GLN A 55 -35.88 -27.93 8.64
N GLY A 56 -36.37 -29.16 8.87
CA GLY A 56 -37.30 -29.80 7.92
C GLY A 56 -38.60 -29.02 7.73
N MET A 57 -39.08 -28.31 8.75
CA MET A 57 -40.25 -27.45 8.64
C MET A 57 -39.96 -26.17 7.84
N ARG A 58 -38.74 -25.63 7.92
CA ARG A 58 -38.30 -24.49 7.10
C ARG A 58 -38.20 -24.87 5.63
N GLU A 59 -37.63 -26.04 5.33
CA GLU A 59 -37.52 -26.55 3.96
C GLU A 59 -38.91 -26.79 3.35
N LEU A 60 -39.82 -27.41 4.10
CA LEU A 60 -41.21 -27.60 3.69
C LEU A 60 -41.91 -26.26 3.43
N ALA A 61 -41.83 -25.30 4.37
CA ALA A 61 -42.44 -23.98 4.22
C ALA A 61 -41.87 -23.22 3.01
N SER A 62 -40.56 -23.33 2.75
CA SER A 62 -39.92 -22.78 1.55
C SER A 62 -40.49 -23.41 0.27
N GLY A 63 -40.72 -24.72 0.25
CA GLY A 63 -41.33 -25.41 -0.89
C GLY A 63 -42.77 -24.97 -1.14
N PHE A 64 -43.60 -24.88 -0.08
CA PHE A 64 -44.98 -24.38 -0.20
C PHE A 64 -45.04 -22.97 -0.78
N ASN A 65 -44.16 -22.07 -0.35
CA ASN A 65 -44.08 -20.71 -0.87
C ASN A 65 -43.60 -20.68 -2.34
N LEU A 66 -42.60 -21.48 -2.69
CA LEU A 66 -42.02 -21.51 -4.04
C LEU A 66 -43.00 -22.06 -5.09
N GLU A 67 -43.72 -23.13 -4.74
CA GLU A 67 -44.67 -23.80 -5.65
C GLU A 67 -46.03 -23.09 -5.73
N GLY A 68 -46.18 -21.93 -5.10
CA GLY A 68 -47.40 -21.11 -5.18
C GLY A 68 -48.62 -21.71 -4.48
N TYR A 69 -48.42 -22.70 -3.61
CA TYR A 69 -49.48 -23.29 -2.79
C TYR A 69 -49.94 -22.38 -1.63
N GLY A 70 -49.27 -21.25 -1.41
CA GLY A 70 -49.49 -20.38 -0.26
C GLY A 70 -50.38 -19.16 -0.52
N ARG A 71 -51.52 -19.08 0.18
CA ARG A 71 -51.70 -17.91 1.06
C ARG A 71 -50.45 -17.84 1.94
N GLU A 72 -49.84 -16.67 2.10
CA GLU A 72 -48.60 -16.46 2.85
C GLU A 72 -48.54 -17.39 4.06
N VAL A 73 -47.50 -18.24 4.17
CA VAL A 73 -47.27 -19.03 5.38
C VAL A 73 -46.98 -18.02 6.50
N GLU A 74 -48.02 -17.56 7.17
CA GLU A 74 -47.94 -16.59 8.26
C GLU A 74 -47.26 -17.26 9.44
N LEU A 75 -45.96 -17.01 9.58
CA LEU A 75 -45.23 -17.35 10.79
C LEU A 75 -45.72 -16.42 11.91
N LEU A 76 -46.19 -17.00 13.01
CA LEU A 76 -46.45 -16.25 14.24
C LEU A 76 -45.13 -15.65 14.73
N GLU A 77 -45.05 -14.31 14.76
CA GLU A 77 -43.89 -13.52 15.22
C GLU A 77 -42.60 -13.88 14.45
N PRO A 78 -42.54 -13.57 13.15
CA PRO A 78 -41.46 -14.02 12.27
C PRO A 78 -40.06 -13.55 12.74
N GLU A 79 -39.97 -12.36 13.35
CA GLU A 79 -38.74 -11.77 13.89
C GLU A 79 -38.20 -12.50 15.12
N LEU A 80 -39.08 -13.17 15.88
CA LEU A 80 -38.68 -13.97 17.02
C LEU A 80 -38.14 -15.33 16.59
N ARG A 81 -38.68 -15.86 15.49
CA ARG A 81 -38.39 -17.21 14.98
C ARG A 81 -37.22 -17.27 14.02
N ASN A 82 -37.08 -16.31 13.13
CA ASN A 82 -36.00 -16.23 12.15
C ASN A 82 -35.23 -14.93 12.40
N TYR A 83 -33.93 -15.03 12.63
CA TYR A 83 -33.10 -13.88 12.96
C TYR A 83 -31.66 -14.08 12.48
N ILE A 84 -30.92 -12.98 12.42
CA ILE A 84 -29.50 -12.99 12.09
C ILE A 84 -28.70 -12.96 13.40
N ILE A 85 -27.68 -13.82 13.47
CA ILE A 85 -26.64 -13.74 14.48
C ILE A 85 -25.40 -13.17 13.83
N ALA A 86 -24.92 -12.04 14.37
CA ALA A 86 -23.62 -11.48 14.06
C ALA A 86 -22.57 -12.08 15.01
N GLU A 87 -21.49 -12.59 14.45
CA GLU A 87 -20.30 -12.97 15.20
C GLU A 87 -19.31 -11.81 15.16
N ALA A 88 -19.04 -11.20 16.31
CA ALA A 88 -18.21 -10.02 16.43
C ALA A 88 -17.00 -10.26 17.33
N ARG A 89 -15.83 -9.78 16.91
CA ARG A 89 -14.59 -9.88 17.68
C ARG A 89 -14.39 -8.60 18.50
N PRO A 90 -14.14 -8.68 19.82
CA PRO A 90 -13.68 -7.53 20.59
C PRO A 90 -12.33 -7.06 20.06
N ILE A 91 -12.25 -5.79 19.63
CA ILE A 91 -11.01 -5.20 19.11
C ILE A 91 -10.35 -4.28 20.13
N LEU A 92 -11.15 -3.56 20.91
CA LEU A 92 -10.66 -2.54 21.83
C LEU A 92 -11.64 -2.32 22.97
N HIS A 93 -11.11 -2.10 24.17
CA HIS A 93 -11.89 -1.68 25.32
C HIS A 93 -11.42 -0.28 25.71
N VAL A 94 -12.34 0.67 25.84
CA VAL A 94 -12.02 2.04 26.21
C VAL A 94 -12.55 2.31 27.60
N ARG A 95 -11.67 2.79 28.47
CA ARG A 95 -11.99 3.15 29.84
C ARG A 95 -11.29 4.46 30.18
N ASP A 96 -12.05 5.41 30.74
CA ASP A 96 -11.54 6.73 31.11
C ASP A 96 -10.81 7.43 29.94
N GLY A 97 -11.33 7.25 28.73
CA GLY A 97 -10.76 7.77 27.48
C GLY A 97 -9.55 7.00 26.95
N GLN A 98 -9.05 5.99 27.65
CA GLN A 98 -7.85 5.26 27.26
C GLN A 98 -8.17 3.93 26.55
N PRO A 99 -7.56 3.66 25.39
CA PRO A 99 -7.73 2.42 24.66
C PRO A 99 -6.90 1.29 25.29
N MET A 100 -7.53 0.13 25.48
CA MET A 100 -6.96 -1.04 26.14
C MET A 100 -7.30 -2.33 25.39
N ILE A 101 -6.48 -3.36 25.57
CA ILE A 101 -6.78 -4.71 25.08
C ILE A 101 -8.02 -5.25 25.82
N PRO A 102 -9.06 -5.74 25.12
CA PRO A 102 -10.20 -6.39 25.76
C PRO A 102 -9.76 -7.67 26.48
N LYS A 103 -9.84 -7.66 27.82
CA LYS A 103 -9.53 -8.83 28.67
C LYS A 103 -10.76 -9.49 29.29
N ARG A 104 -11.94 -8.90 29.10
CA ARG A 104 -13.20 -9.34 29.70
C ARG A 104 -14.28 -9.40 28.62
N LEU A 105 -15.16 -10.37 28.76
CA LEU A 105 -16.35 -10.47 27.93
C LEU A 105 -17.36 -9.37 28.29
N PRO A 106 -18.02 -8.76 27.29
CA PRO A 106 -19.24 -8.01 27.51
C PRO A 106 -20.28 -8.88 28.24
N ARG A 107 -21.12 -8.25 29.08
CA ARG A 107 -22.15 -8.99 29.82
C ARG A 107 -23.21 -9.55 28.88
N PHE A 108 -23.76 -10.71 29.24
CA PHE A 108 -24.93 -11.29 28.58
C PHE A 108 -26.11 -10.32 28.55
N PHE A 109 -26.89 -10.41 27.47
CA PHE A 109 -28.11 -9.63 27.23
C PHE A 109 -27.92 -8.11 27.23
N ARG A 110 -26.68 -7.64 27.14
CA ARG A 110 -26.41 -6.22 26.88
C ARG A 110 -26.74 -5.89 25.44
N GLU A 111 -27.44 -4.78 25.28
CA GLU A 111 -27.66 -4.16 23.99
C GLU A 111 -26.34 -3.63 23.44
N VAL A 112 -26.22 -3.70 22.12
CA VAL A 112 -25.13 -3.09 21.37
C VAL A 112 -25.69 -2.03 20.44
N ARG A 113 -24.97 -0.92 20.33
CA ARG A 113 -25.28 0.17 19.41
C ARG A 113 -24.20 0.28 18.34
N ARG A 114 -24.49 0.99 17.25
CA ARG A 114 -23.45 1.34 16.28
C ARG A 114 -22.43 2.30 16.90
N ILE A 115 -21.18 2.21 16.44
CA ILE A 115 -20.14 3.16 16.81
C ILE A 115 -20.49 4.58 16.32
N ARG A 116 -20.04 5.57 17.07
CA ARG A 116 -20.16 7.00 16.77
C ARG A 116 -18.77 7.63 16.80
N GLU A 117 -18.64 8.81 16.21
CA GLU A 117 -17.37 9.56 16.16
C GLU A 117 -16.81 9.80 17.57
N GLY A 118 -17.66 10.22 18.53
CA GLY A 118 -17.24 10.42 19.92
C GLY A 118 -16.74 9.16 20.66
N ASP A 119 -17.03 7.96 20.14
CA ASP A 119 -16.45 6.73 20.72
C ASP A 119 -14.98 6.52 20.33
N LEU A 120 -14.47 7.35 19.41
CA LEU A 120 -13.14 7.26 18.83
C LEU A 120 -12.25 8.46 19.21
N ASP A 121 -12.66 9.27 20.19
CA ASP A 121 -11.93 10.47 20.63
C ASP A 121 -10.50 10.19 21.14
N PHE A 122 -10.18 8.92 21.44
CA PHE A 122 -8.83 8.47 21.78
C PHE A 122 -7.88 8.42 20.57
N LEU A 123 -8.38 8.55 19.34
CA LEU A 123 -7.58 8.66 18.13
C LEU A 123 -7.04 10.10 18.02
N GLU A 124 -6.00 10.38 18.78
CA GLU A 124 -5.36 11.69 18.79
C GLU A 124 -4.55 11.95 17.51
N ARG A 125 -4.48 13.22 17.11
CA ARG A 125 -3.62 13.65 16.00
C ARG A 125 -2.19 13.84 16.53
N PRO A 126 -1.20 13.06 16.05
CA PRO A 126 0.17 13.16 16.52
C PRO A 126 0.87 14.42 15.99
N GLY A 127 2.07 14.70 16.51
CA GLY A 127 2.85 15.89 16.16
C GLY A 127 3.32 15.91 14.70
N ASN A 128 3.62 14.76 14.10
CA ASN A 128 3.98 14.63 12.69
C ASN A 128 2.93 13.75 11.97
N PRO A 129 1.72 14.26 11.68
CA PRO A 129 0.59 13.43 11.33
C PRO A 129 0.61 12.98 9.86
N VAL A 130 0.80 11.68 9.64
CA VAL A 130 0.58 11.05 8.33
C VAL A 130 -0.85 10.54 8.26
N PHE A 131 -1.66 11.15 7.41
CA PHE A 131 -3.04 10.71 7.19
C PHE A 131 -3.09 9.36 6.46
N LEU A 132 -3.91 8.45 6.96
CA LEU A 132 -4.13 7.13 6.34
C LEU A 132 -5.52 6.98 5.71
N GLY A 133 -6.50 7.76 6.18
CA GLY A 133 -7.90 7.64 5.79
C GLY A 133 -8.83 7.84 6.99
N ASN A 134 -10.11 7.62 6.77
CA ASN A 134 -11.14 7.71 7.81
C ASN A 134 -11.56 6.32 8.30
N VAL A 135 -12.04 6.24 9.54
CA VAL A 135 -12.61 5.01 10.10
C VAL A 135 -13.86 4.59 9.32
N ARG A 136 -13.98 3.29 9.03
CA ARG A 136 -15.12 2.70 8.33
C ARG A 136 -15.78 1.64 9.21
N SER A 137 -17.12 1.68 9.29
CA SER A 137 -17.98 0.67 9.90
C SER A 137 -18.91 0.11 8.85
N GLY A 138 -18.76 -1.17 8.48
CA GLY A 138 -19.56 -1.77 7.42
C GLY A 138 -19.39 -1.00 6.11
N SER A 139 -20.48 -0.50 5.54
CA SER A 139 -20.46 0.38 4.35
C SER A 139 -20.35 1.86 4.67
N LYS A 140 -20.46 2.27 5.93
CA LYS A 140 -20.44 3.68 6.36
C LYS A 140 -19.02 4.13 6.69
N VAL A 141 -18.61 5.26 6.11
CA VAL A 141 -17.40 5.99 6.51
C VAL A 141 -17.77 7.03 7.57
N LEU A 142 -17.05 7.07 8.67
CA LEU A 142 -17.20 8.05 9.75
C LEU A 142 -16.30 9.26 9.47
N ASP A 143 -16.66 10.44 9.96
CA ASP A 143 -15.78 11.61 9.88
C ASP A 143 -14.73 11.60 11.00
N THR A 144 -14.01 10.48 11.10
CA THR A 144 -12.95 10.26 12.09
C THR A 144 -11.65 9.96 11.35
N PRO A 145 -10.77 10.96 11.15
CA PRO A 145 -9.50 10.77 10.47
C PRO A 145 -8.52 9.97 11.32
N VAL A 146 -7.78 9.08 10.66
CA VAL A 146 -6.74 8.25 11.26
C VAL A 146 -5.38 8.77 10.82
N TYR A 147 -4.53 9.02 11.79
CA TYR A 147 -3.15 9.46 11.59
C TYR A 147 -2.19 8.49 12.25
N VAL A 148 -0.97 8.41 11.70
CA VAL A 148 0.19 7.81 12.37
C VAL A 148 1.29 8.86 12.49
N ASP A 149 2.11 8.76 13.53
CA ASP A 149 3.27 9.65 13.64
C ASP A 149 4.33 9.24 12.61
N ALA A 150 4.74 10.20 11.77
CA ALA A 150 5.70 9.97 10.70
C ALA A 150 7.05 9.49 11.22
N VAL A 151 7.53 10.08 12.31
CA VAL A 151 8.86 9.80 12.87
C VAL A 151 8.88 8.39 13.43
N ASP A 152 7.84 8.02 14.18
CA ASP A 152 7.76 6.66 14.75
C ASP A 152 7.50 5.60 13.66
N ALA A 153 6.62 5.88 12.68
CA ALA A 153 6.23 4.88 11.69
C ALA A 153 7.32 4.61 10.64
N ILE A 154 7.97 5.65 10.13
CA ILE A 154 8.89 5.54 8.99
C ILE A 154 10.24 4.93 9.40
N THR A 155 10.68 5.15 10.65
CA THR A 155 11.96 4.60 11.14
C THR A 155 11.94 3.08 11.33
N HIS A 156 10.78 2.44 11.37
CA HIS A 156 10.62 0.99 11.62
C HIS A 156 10.35 0.16 10.36
N HIS A 157 10.40 0.79 9.17
CA HIS A 157 9.96 0.23 7.89
C HIS A 157 8.45 -0.10 7.85
N ILE A 158 7.83 0.11 6.68
CA ILE A 158 6.40 -0.13 6.47
C ILE A 158 6.25 -1.10 5.29
N LEU A 159 5.54 -2.22 5.54
CA LEU A 159 5.13 -3.16 4.50
C LEU A 159 3.64 -2.96 4.18
N ILE A 160 3.30 -2.68 2.92
CA ILE A 160 1.92 -2.54 2.45
C ILE A 160 1.57 -3.70 1.50
N PRO A 161 1.13 -4.86 2.03
CA PRO A 161 0.71 -5.98 1.21
C PRO A 161 -0.74 -5.79 0.75
N ALA A 162 -1.00 -5.93 -0.55
CA ALA A 162 -2.37 -6.01 -1.06
C ALA A 162 -2.42 -6.79 -2.37
N THR A 163 -3.54 -7.47 -2.63
CA THR A 163 -3.84 -8.02 -3.95
C THR A 163 -4.28 -6.90 -4.91
N THR A 164 -4.14 -7.12 -6.21
CA THR A 164 -4.52 -6.15 -7.25
C THR A 164 -5.97 -5.69 -7.06
N GLY A 165 -6.20 -4.38 -7.16
CA GLY A 165 -7.53 -3.78 -6.99
C GLY A 165 -7.99 -3.57 -5.54
N ARG A 166 -7.17 -3.88 -4.52
CA ARG A 166 -7.50 -3.66 -3.10
C ARG A 166 -7.08 -2.29 -2.54
N GLY A 167 -6.60 -1.39 -3.39
CA GLY A 167 -6.31 0.00 -3.00
C GLY A 167 -4.88 0.27 -2.51
N LYS A 168 -3.91 -0.62 -2.78
CA LYS A 168 -2.48 -0.40 -2.45
C LYS A 168 -1.99 0.96 -2.92
N SER A 169 -2.10 1.22 -4.22
CA SER A 169 -1.58 2.46 -4.82
C SER A 169 -2.33 3.70 -4.31
N ASN A 170 -3.61 3.57 -3.94
CA ASN A 170 -4.37 4.65 -3.32
C ASN A 170 -3.85 4.99 -1.92
N LEU A 171 -3.67 3.98 -1.06
CA LEU A 171 -3.11 4.19 0.29
C LEU A 171 -1.72 4.83 0.23
N VAL A 172 -0.86 4.34 -0.66
CA VAL A 172 0.48 4.92 -0.88
C VAL A 172 0.37 6.37 -1.35
N LYS A 173 -0.52 6.68 -2.31
CA LYS A 173 -0.76 8.07 -2.74
C LYS A 173 -1.22 8.98 -1.60
N VAL A 174 -2.13 8.51 -0.74
CA VAL A 174 -2.63 9.26 0.42
C VAL A 174 -1.51 9.52 1.43
N MET A 175 -0.74 8.49 1.78
CA MET A 175 0.41 8.63 2.69
C MET A 175 1.45 9.58 2.12
N LEU A 176 1.81 9.41 0.84
CA LEU A 176 2.71 10.32 0.16
C LEU A 176 2.14 11.73 0.21
N TRP A 177 0.89 11.97 -0.21
CA TRP A 177 0.29 13.31 -0.14
C TRP A 177 0.49 13.98 1.22
N SER A 178 0.10 13.31 2.31
CA SER A 178 0.28 13.83 3.68
C SER A 178 1.74 14.12 4.04
N LEU A 179 2.65 13.26 3.61
CA LEU A 179 4.08 13.44 3.89
C LEU A 179 4.72 14.57 3.06
N ALA A 180 4.08 15.05 1.99
CA ALA A 180 4.71 16.02 1.06
C ALA A 180 4.70 17.43 1.65
N GLU A 181 3.81 17.64 2.62
CA GLU A 181 3.64 18.84 3.43
C GLU A 181 4.61 18.87 4.63
N MET A 182 5.44 17.83 4.81
CA MET A 182 6.37 17.74 5.95
C MET A 182 7.80 18.08 5.54
N ASP A 183 8.41 19.05 6.21
CA ASP A 183 9.80 19.46 5.97
C ASP A 183 10.85 18.51 6.58
N ARG A 184 10.42 17.60 7.48
CA ARG A 184 11.32 16.73 8.24
C ARG A 184 11.59 15.36 7.61
N VAL A 185 10.95 15.06 6.48
CA VAL A 185 11.00 13.72 5.86
C VAL A 185 11.30 13.86 4.38
N GLY A 186 12.45 13.35 3.94
CA GLY A 186 12.79 13.18 2.53
C GLY A 186 12.38 11.80 2.04
N ILE A 187 11.64 11.74 0.92
CA ILE A 187 11.12 10.48 0.36
C ILE A 187 11.59 10.31 -1.07
N LEU A 188 12.09 9.13 -1.42
CA LEU A 188 12.37 8.71 -2.80
C LEU A 188 11.30 7.71 -3.26
N VAL A 189 10.64 7.99 -4.38
CA VAL A 189 9.59 7.11 -4.93
C VAL A 189 10.06 6.51 -6.25
N LEU A 190 10.23 5.19 -6.29
CA LEU A 190 10.49 4.48 -7.54
C LEU A 190 9.15 4.14 -8.18
N ASP A 191 8.80 4.83 -9.27
CA ASP A 191 7.47 4.79 -9.90
C ASP A 191 7.56 4.31 -11.37
N PRO A 192 7.83 3.01 -11.61
CA PRO A 192 8.02 2.48 -12.96
C PRO A 192 6.76 2.54 -13.83
N HIS A 193 5.59 2.82 -13.26
CA HIS A 193 4.31 2.86 -13.95
C HIS A 193 3.62 4.23 -13.92
N ASP A 194 4.27 5.26 -13.35
CA ASP A 194 3.69 6.60 -13.13
C ASP A 194 2.37 6.58 -12.35
N GLU A 195 2.19 5.57 -11.47
CA GLU A 195 0.97 5.38 -10.68
C GLU A 195 0.84 6.44 -9.59
N TYR A 196 1.94 6.87 -8.97
CA TYR A 196 1.94 7.74 -7.80
C TYR A 196 2.04 9.21 -8.20
N TYR A 197 2.86 9.52 -9.22
CA TYR A 197 2.94 10.88 -9.74
C TYR A 197 1.63 11.28 -10.42
N GLY A 198 1.06 10.39 -11.25
CA GLY A 198 -0.22 10.60 -11.91
C GLY A 198 -0.16 11.70 -12.99
N ARG A 199 0.45 11.42 -14.15
CA ARG A 199 0.45 12.36 -15.29
C ARG A 199 -0.95 12.65 -15.81
N ASN A 200 -1.74 11.58 -15.95
CA ASN A 200 -3.08 11.62 -16.56
C ASN A 200 -4.21 11.44 -15.53
N GLU A 201 -3.88 11.16 -14.27
CA GLU A 201 -4.81 10.89 -13.18
C GLU A 201 -4.51 11.78 -11.98
N ALA A 202 -5.31 11.69 -10.92
CA ALA A 202 -4.96 12.32 -9.65
C ALA A 202 -3.74 11.62 -9.02
N GLY A 203 -2.77 12.43 -8.60
CA GLY A 203 -1.52 11.98 -8.01
C GLY A 203 -0.68 13.17 -7.53
N LEU A 204 0.57 12.89 -7.16
CA LEU A 204 1.48 13.89 -6.59
C LEU A 204 1.79 15.05 -7.55
N GLY A 205 1.66 14.88 -8.86
CA GLY A 205 1.87 15.96 -9.84
C GLY A 205 0.88 17.11 -9.72
N ARG A 206 -0.22 16.94 -8.98
CA ARG A 206 -1.19 18.01 -8.66
C ARG A 206 -1.06 18.54 -7.24
N HIS A 207 -0.06 18.09 -6.49
CA HIS A 207 0.14 18.52 -5.12
C HIS A 207 0.48 20.02 -5.07
N PRO A 208 -0.11 20.82 -4.17
CA PRO A 208 0.15 22.26 -4.09
C PRO A 208 1.53 22.61 -3.52
N SER A 209 2.37 21.63 -3.21
CA SER A 209 3.66 21.84 -2.56
C SER A 209 4.75 21.80 -3.63
N ASP A 210 5.63 22.79 -3.61
CA ASP A 210 6.82 22.83 -4.47
C ASP A 210 7.86 21.76 -4.07
N ASN A 211 7.63 21.05 -2.96
CA ASN A 211 8.43 19.92 -2.49
C ASN A 211 8.10 18.63 -3.24
N VAL A 212 7.72 18.67 -4.52
CA VAL A 212 7.50 17.45 -5.34
C VAL A 212 8.31 17.56 -6.62
N VAL A 213 9.39 16.80 -6.74
CA VAL A 213 10.35 16.90 -7.84
C VAL A 213 10.33 15.67 -8.75
N TYR A 214 9.65 15.74 -9.89
CA TYR A 214 9.52 14.58 -10.77
C TYR A 214 10.65 14.43 -11.77
N TYR A 215 11.19 13.21 -11.94
CA TYR A 215 12.24 12.87 -12.90
C TYR A 215 11.77 11.78 -13.86
N SER A 216 11.77 12.05 -15.16
CA SER A 216 11.35 11.05 -16.14
C SER A 216 12.25 10.95 -17.37
N PRO A 217 12.46 9.76 -17.96
CA PRO A 217 13.15 9.64 -19.25
C PRO A 217 12.40 10.37 -20.38
N ASP A 218 11.08 10.53 -20.21
CA ASP A 218 10.18 11.23 -21.13
C ASP A 218 9.49 12.37 -20.37
N ALA A 219 10.30 13.31 -19.89
CA ALA A 219 9.83 14.46 -19.14
C ALA A 219 9.13 15.47 -20.08
N PRO A 220 8.01 16.08 -19.64
CA PRO A 220 7.37 17.17 -20.40
C PRO A 220 8.31 18.39 -20.46
N VAL A 221 8.03 19.31 -21.40
CA VAL A 221 8.81 20.54 -21.58
C VAL A 221 8.89 21.32 -20.25
N GLY A 222 10.12 21.60 -19.80
CA GLY A 222 10.39 22.27 -18.52
C GLY A 222 10.47 21.34 -17.29
N GLY A 223 10.21 20.04 -17.45
CA GLY A 223 10.38 19.04 -16.40
C GLY A 223 11.80 18.46 -16.30
N ASN A 224 12.10 17.79 -15.19
CA ASN A 224 13.41 17.17 -15.01
C ASN A 224 13.49 15.86 -15.79
N THR A 225 14.46 15.77 -16.71
CA THR A 225 14.73 14.54 -17.43
C THR A 225 15.56 13.61 -16.55
N LEU A 226 15.10 12.38 -16.34
CA LEU A 226 15.90 11.34 -15.68
C LEU A 226 17.01 10.88 -16.63
N THR A 227 18.21 11.42 -16.43
CA THR A 227 19.40 11.02 -17.18
C THR A 227 20.53 10.74 -16.18
N ILE A 228 21.19 9.60 -16.33
CA ILE A 228 22.35 9.22 -15.52
C ILE A 228 23.53 9.11 -16.46
N ASN A 229 24.59 9.86 -16.18
CA ASN A 229 25.81 9.76 -16.97
C ASN A 229 26.49 8.40 -16.71
N LEU A 230 26.86 7.69 -17.77
CA LEU A 230 27.58 6.41 -17.69
C LEU A 230 28.88 6.50 -16.89
N ARG A 231 29.54 7.67 -16.91
CA ARG A 231 30.77 7.96 -16.15
C ARG A 231 30.56 8.06 -14.64
N SER A 232 29.33 8.28 -14.19
CA SER A 232 29.00 8.27 -12.76
C SER A 232 28.86 6.85 -12.19
N LEU A 233 28.79 5.82 -13.05
CA LEU A 233 28.60 4.44 -12.63
C LEU A 233 29.93 3.79 -12.25
N ARG A 234 29.96 3.21 -11.05
CA ARG A 234 31.11 2.46 -10.52
C ARG A 234 30.82 0.96 -10.56
N PRO A 235 31.85 0.10 -10.59
CA PRO A 235 31.68 -1.35 -10.48
C PRO A 235 30.81 -1.75 -9.29
N GLU A 236 30.99 -1.11 -8.13
CA GLU A 236 30.23 -1.40 -6.91
C GLU A 236 28.71 -1.20 -7.07
N HIS A 237 28.27 -0.33 -7.98
CA HIS A 237 26.84 -0.09 -8.21
C HIS A 237 26.11 -1.30 -8.81
N PHE A 238 26.83 -2.30 -9.31
CA PHE A 238 26.25 -3.51 -9.87
C PHE A 238 26.29 -4.72 -8.91
N GLU A 239 27.00 -4.59 -7.78
CA GLU A 239 27.12 -5.65 -6.78
C GLU A 239 25.76 -5.99 -6.18
N GLY A 240 25.43 -7.28 -6.12
CA GLY A 240 24.14 -7.77 -5.62
C GLY A 240 22.94 -7.54 -6.57
N ILE A 241 23.12 -6.75 -7.64
CA ILE A 241 22.09 -6.52 -8.68
C ILE A 241 22.29 -7.48 -9.84
N ILE A 242 23.54 -7.63 -10.30
CA ILE A 242 23.89 -8.50 -11.42
C ILE A 242 24.79 -9.63 -10.91
N PRO A 243 24.42 -10.90 -11.12
CA PRO A 243 25.27 -12.03 -10.76
C PRO A 243 26.37 -12.22 -11.81
N PHE A 244 27.39 -11.36 -11.79
CA PHE A 244 28.55 -11.51 -12.66
C PHE A 244 29.33 -12.78 -12.32
N THR A 245 29.93 -13.40 -13.33
CA THR A 245 30.90 -14.47 -13.11
C THR A 245 32.24 -13.89 -12.64
N GLN A 246 33.07 -14.68 -11.97
CA GLN A 246 34.40 -14.24 -11.53
C GLN A 246 35.24 -13.66 -12.69
N ALA A 247 35.16 -14.23 -13.89
CA ALA A 247 35.87 -13.72 -15.06
C ALA A 247 35.33 -12.35 -15.53
N GLN A 248 34.02 -12.13 -15.40
CA GLN A 248 33.38 -10.85 -15.72
C GLN A 248 33.73 -9.78 -14.68
N GLU A 249 33.70 -10.11 -13.39
CA GLU A 249 34.12 -9.20 -12.31
C GLU A 249 35.58 -8.76 -12.47
N GLN A 250 36.48 -9.72 -12.74
CA GLN A 250 37.90 -9.41 -13.00
C GLN A 250 38.07 -8.54 -14.25
N ALA A 251 37.30 -8.79 -15.30
CA ALA A 251 37.33 -7.95 -16.49
C ALA A 251 36.84 -6.53 -16.19
N ILE A 252 35.70 -6.38 -15.51
CA ILE A 252 35.16 -5.08 -15.10
C ILE A 252 36.18 -4.31 -14.26
N ALA A 253 36.80 -4.94 -13.26
CA ALA A 253 37.83 -4.32 -12.44
C ALA A 253 39.03 -3.85 -13.27
N ARG A 254 39.47 -4.65 -14.26
CA ARG A 254 40.55 -4.27 -15.17
C ARG A 254 40.17 -3.06 -16.05
N TYR A 255 38.99 -3.06 -16.65
CA TYR A 255 38.51 -1.91 -17.43
C TYR A 255 38.37 -0.66 -16.57
N TYR A 256 37.90 -0.78 -15.34
CA TYR A 256 37.79 0.34 -14.42
C TYR A 256 39.15 0.91 -14.02
N ASN A 257 40.12 0.04 -13.71
CA ASN A 257 41.48 0.46 -13.36
C ASN A 257 42.20 1.15 -14.52
N GLU A 258 41.99 0.69 -15.75
CA GLU A 258 42.65 1.25 -16.93
C GLU A 258 41.98 2.55 -17.41
N TYR A 259 40.65 2.57 -17.46
CA TYR A 259 39.88 3.63 -18.12
C TYR A 259 39.11 4.55 -17.18
N GLY A 260 39.18 4.33 -15.86
CA GLY A 260 38.51 5.14 -14.86
C GLY A 260 37.00 5.22 -15.10
N ASP A 261 36.47 6.44 -15.17
CA ASP A 261 35.04 6.72 -15.40
C ASP A 261 34.56 6.31 -16.81
N GLY A 262 35.46 6.16 -17.79
CA GLY A 262 35.15 5.77 -19.16
C GLY A 262 34.99 4.26 -19.36
N TRP A 263 35.13 3.44 -18.32
CA TRP A 263 35.22 1.98 -18.42
C TRP A 263 34.04 1.30 -19.12
N ILE A 264 32.81 1.75 -18.87
CA ILE A 264 31.61 1.21 -19.53
C ILE A 264 31.63 1.50 -21.03
N LEU A 265 32.04 2.71 -21.42
CA LEU A 265 32.11 3.12 -22.82
C LEU A 265 33.08 2.22 -23.59
N LYS A 266 34.25 1.96 -23.01
CA LYS A 266 35.29 1.10 -23.59
C LYS A 266 34.84 -0.35 -23.75
N ILE A 267 34.11 -0.87 -22.76
CA ILE A 267 33.50 -2.20 -22.88
C ILE A 267 32.47 -2.22 -24.03
N VAL A 268 31.57 -1.24 -24.09
CA VAL A 268 30.51 -1.19 -25.13
C VAL A 268 31.09 -1.04 -26.54
N GLU A 269 32.12 -0.20 -26.69
CA GLU A 269 32.91 -0.02 -27.92
C GLU A 269 33.56 -1.33 -28.37
N GLY A 270 33.83 -2.24 -27.44
CA GLY A 270 34.54 -3.49 -27.71
C GLY A 270 36.05 -3.31 -27.73
N GLU A 271 36.58 -2.32 -26.99
CA GLU A 271 38.01 -2.10 -26.83
C GLU A 271 38.65 -3.34 -26.21
N GLU A 272 39.57 -4.00 -26.92
CA GLU A 272 40.26 -5.17 -26.39
C GLU A 272 41.25 -4.77 -25.29
N LEU A 273 41.22 -5.48 -24.16
CA LEU A 273 42.14 -5.24 -23.05
C LEU A 273 42.96 -6.50 -22.76
N PRO A 274 44.31 -6.41 -22.68
CA PRO A 274 45.15 -7.56 -22.35
C PRO A 274 44.72 -8.25 -21.05
N GLY A 275 44.58 -9.58 -21.12
CA GLY A 275 44.12 -10.40 -19.99
C GLY A 275 42.61 -10.53 -19.86
N VAL A 276 41.81 -9.90 -20.73
CA VAL A 276 40.38 -10.15 -20.87
C VAL A 276 40.12 -10.99 -22.11
N GLN A 277 39.42 -12.11 -21.94
CA GLN A 277 39.07 -12.97 -23.07
C GLN A 277 37.99 -12.31 -23.95
N PRO A 278 38.07 -12.40 -25.29
CA PRO A 278 37.09 -11.79 -26.20
C PRO A 278 35.64 -12.25 -25.93
N VAL A 279 35.47 -13.50 -25.51
CA VAL A 279 34.16 -14.04 -25.11
C VAL A 279 33.60 -13.29 -23.90
N THR A 280 34.44 -13.03 -22.89
CA THR A 280 34.03 -12.27 -21.68
C THR A 280 33.62 -10.84 -22.04
N LEU A 281 34.40 -10.16 -22.89
CA LEU A 281 34.07 -8.83 -23.38
C LEU A 281 32.72 -8.80 -24.11
N ASN A 282 32.48 -9.74 -25.04
CA ASN A 282 31.22 -9.82 -25.76
C ASN A 282 30.02 -10.10 -24.84
N VAL A 283 30.21 -10.91 -23.79
CA VAL A 283 29.15 -11.14 -22.79
C VAL A 283 28.87 -9.87 -21.99
N LEU A 284 29.90 -9.14 -21.54
CA LEU A 284 29.72 -7.86 -20.84
C LEU A 284 29.00 -6.82 -21.69
N ARG A 285 29.35 -6.72 -22.98
CA ARG A 285 28.63 -5.86 -23.96
C ARG A 285 27.15 -6.18 -24.01
N ARG A 286 26.80 -7.47 -24.10
CA ARG A 286 25.40 -7.91 -24.10
C ARG A 286 24.70 -7.59 -22.78
N ILE A 287 25.38 -7.75 -21.65
CA ILE A 287 24.82 -7.44 -20.32
C ILE A 287 24.50 -5.94 -20.22
N PHE A 288 25.43 -5.06 -20.60
CA PHE A 288 25.18 -3.61 -20.55
C PHE A 288 24.15 -3.14 -21.57
N ASP A 289 24.07 -3.78 -22.73
CA ASP A 289 22.99 -3.53 -23.68
C ASP A 289 21.61 -3.90 -23.11
N VAL A 290 21.50 -5.01 -22.39
CA VAL A 290 20.21 -5.43 -21.78
C VAL A 290 19.84 -4.54 -20.59
N ILE A 291 20.79 -4.27 -19.69
CA ILE A 291 20.48 -3.67 -18.38
C ILE A 291 20.49 -2.15 -18.44
N LEU A 292 21.47 -1.56 -19.14
CA LEU A 292 21.58 -0.11 -19.30
C LEU A 292 20.92 0.38 -20.59
N GLY A 293 20.62 -0.53 -21.54
CA GLY A 293 20.09 -0.16 -22.85
C GLY A 293 21.13 0.46 -23.78
N VAL A 294 22.43 0.34 -23.46
CA VAL A 294 23.52 1.05 -24.12
C VAL A 294 24.29 0.12 -25.06
N HIS A 295 24.40 0.52 -26.33
CA HIS A 295 25.04 -0.26 -27.39
C HIS A 295 25.75 0.64 -28.40
N LEU A 296 26.67 0.05 -29.15
CA LEU A 296 27.34 0.70 -30.27
C LEU A 296 26.50 0.54 -31.54
N ASP A 297 26.15 1.64 -32.19
CA ASP A 297 25.44 1.67 -33.48
C ASP A 297 26.03 2.76 -34.38
N ASP A 298 26.44 2.39 -35.58
CA ASP A 298 27.13 3.26 -36.55
C ASP A 298 28.33 4.03 -35.94
N GLY A 299 29.14 3.33 -35.14
CA GLY A 299 30.32 3.90 -34.46
C GLY A 299 30.00 4.89 -33.34
N LYS A 300 28.73 5.05 -32.95
CA LYS A 300 28.30 5.92 -31.85
C LYS A 300 27.60 5.12 -30.76
N ILE A 301 27.80 5.53 -29.52
CA ILE A 301 27.11 4.93 -28.39
C ILE A 301 25.67 5.47 -28.35
N LYS A 302 24.69 4.57 -28.42
CA LYS A 302 23.26 4.87 -28.35
C LYS A 302 22.64 4.23 -27.11
N SER A 303 21.53 4.82 -26.65
CA SER A 303 20.77 4.37 -25.48
C SER A 303 19.30 4.20 -25.85
N ARG A 304 18.72 3.01 -25.65
CA ARG A 304 17.31 2.72 -25.99
C ARG A 304 16.32 3.35 -25.01
N GLY A 305 16.67 3.39 -23.73
CA GLY A 305 15.78 3.85 -22.65
C GLY A 305 15.93 5.33 -22.31
N GLY A 306 16.94 6.00 -22.86
CA GLY A 306 17.17 7.43 -22.65
C GLY A 306 17.68 7.82 -21.26
N VAL A 307 17.67 6.89 -20.28
CA VAL A 307 18.17 7.11 -18.91
C VAL A 307 19.68 7.15 -18.87
N PHE A 308 20.36 6.09 -19.30
CA PHE A 308 21.82 6.06 -19.28
C PHE A 308 22.39 6.68 -20.54
N ARG A 309 23.26 7.69 -20.41
CA ARG A 309 23.85 8.42 -21.56
C ARG A 309 25.34 8.69 -21.36
N GLU A 310 26.04 8.88 -22.47
CA GLU A 310 27.44 9.30 -22.48
C GLU A 310 27.60 10.78 -22.06
N ARG A 311 26.62 11.63 -22.42
CA ARG A 311 26.65 13.08 -22.19
C ARG A 311 25.43 13.52 -21.38
N GLY A 312 25.67 14.38 -20.40
CA GLY A 312 24.63 14.91 -19.51
C GLY A 312 24.28 13.95 -18.38
N GLY A 313 23.66 14.48 -17.33
CA GLY A 313 23.23 13.69 -16.16
C GLY A 313 24.33 13.44 -15.13
N GLU A 314 25.43 14.20 -15.17
CA GLU A 314 26.56 14.09 -14.24
C GLU A 314 26.16 14.52 -12.82
N SER A 315 25.28 15.52 -12.69
CA SER A 315 24.78 16.01 -11.41
C SER A 315 23.54 15.28 -10.92
N THR A 316 22.84 14.50 -11.76
CA THR A 316 21.49 14.03 -11.45
C THR A 316 21.38 13.27 -10.13
N ILE A 317 22.30 12.34 -9.85
CA ILE A 317 22.30 11.62 -8.56
C ILE A 317 22.57 12.57 -7.39
N LYS A 318 23.48 13.52 -7.56
CA LYS A 318 23.81 14.52 -6.55
C LYS A 318 22.65 15.48 -6.28
N ASP A 319 21.93 15.89 -7.33
CA ASP A 319 20.77 16.78 -7.24
C ASP A 319 19.60 16.08 -6.54
N ILE A 320 19.38 14.78 -6.83
CA ILE A 320 18.41 13.93 -6.14
C ILE A 320 18.78 13.82 -4.65
N ALA A 321 20.04 13.50 -4.33
CA ALA A 321 20.50 13.37 -2.96
C ALA A 321 20.39 14.68 -2.17
N ALA A 322 20.84 15.79 -2.76
CA ALA A 322 20.73 17.11 -2.15
C ALA A 322 19.26 17.50 -1.89
N SER A 323 18.35 17.19 -2.82
CA SER A 323 16.91 17.42 -2.62
C SER A 323 16.37 16.63 -1.42
N LEU A 324 16.78 15.35 -1.29
CA LEU A 324 16.39 14.51 -0.16
C LEU A 324 16.94 15.02 1.17
N GLU A 325 18.18 15.52 1.21
CA GLU A 325 18.83 16.06 2.41
C GLU A 325 18.24 17.42 2.84
N ASP A 326 17.91 18.29 1.87
CA ASP A 326 17.31 19.61 2.11
C ASP A 326 15.82 19.55 2.52
N GLY A 327 15.23 18.35 2.60
CA GLY A 327 13.81 18.16 2.87
C GLY A 327 12.89 18.51 1.68
N LYS A 328 13.46 18.79 0.49
CA LYS A 328 12.71 18.96 -0.75
C LYS A 328 12.30 17.58 -1.27
N ASN A 329 11.03 17.27 -1.04
CA ASN A 329 10.51 15.93 -1.25
C ASN A 329 10.52 15.48 -2.75
N ARG A 330 10.92 14.22 -2.96
CA ARG A 330 10.37 13.25 -3.94
C ARG A 330 10.75 13.33 -5.38
N CYS A 331 11.79 12.56 -5.69
CA CYS A 331 12.06 12.02 -7.01
C CYS A 331 11.14 10.82 -7.30
N GLY A 332 10.18 11.02 -8.18
CA GLY A 332 9.50 9.92 -8.90
C GLY A 332 10.34 9.57 -10.11
N GLY A 333 11.00 8.41 -10.15
CA GLY A 333 11.79 7.96 -11.30
C GLY A 333 11.05 6.91 -12.13
N HIS A 334 10.78 7.20 -13.41
CA HIS A 334 10.22 6.23 -14.34
C HIS A 334 11.35 5.41 -15.00
N LEU A 335 11.52 4.15 -14.61
CA LEU A 335 12.46 3.22 -15.25
C LEU A 335 11.68 2.18 -16.06
N LYS A 336 11.60 2.35 -17.38
CA LYS A 336 11.19 1.28 -18.29
C LYS A 336 12.37 0.34 -18.51
N ALA A 337 12.44 -0.74 -17.74
CA ALA A 337 13.25 -1.88 -18.12
C ALA A 337 12.51 -2.63 -19.25
N HIS A 338 13.01 -2.55 -20.49
CA HIS A 338 12.57 -3.48 -21.54
C HIS A 338 13.19 -4.85 -21.30
N GLY A 339 12.63 -5.60 -20.35
CA GLY A 339 12.78 -7.05 -20.27
C GLY A 339 11.60 -7.71 -20.94
N ARG A 340 11.81 -8.37 -22.09
CA ARG A 340 10.89 -9.40 -22.54
C ARG A 340 10.86 -10.49 -21.46
N GLY A 341 9.65 -10.91 -21.07
CA GLY A 341 9.44 -12.04 -20.17
C GLY A 341 9.86 -13.38 -20.76
#